data_AF-A0A8T3RN01-F1
#
_entry.id   AF-A0A8T3RN01-F1
#
_cell.length_a   1.000
_cell.length_b   1.000
_cell.length_c   1.000
_cell.angle_alpha   90.00
_cell.angle_beta   90.00
_cell.angle_gamma   90.00
#
_symmetry.space_group_name_H-M   'P 1'
#
loop_
_entity.id
_entity.type
_entity.pdbx_description
1 polymer ?
#
loop_
_entity_poly.entity_id
_entity_poly.type
_entity_poly.pdbx_seq_one_letter_code
_entity_poly.pdbx_strand_id
1 'polypeptide(L)'
;MNSTPHEPVVKCPTCSRRIEWSEAFPQRPFCSERCRLIDLGAWFSEERNIPGTEPQEVDRRAEDRMTRGLAQPRVRPLTVPGSASARGRSVRAPHPRSHRSS
;
A
#
# COMPACT_ATOMS: atom_id res chain seq x y z
N MET A 1 -23.21 -30.85 33.88
CA MET A 1 -24.01 -29.69 34.31
C MET A 1 -23.87 -28.66 33.19
N ASN A 2 -24.99 -28.27 32.58
CA ASN A 2 -25.06 -27.62 31.28
C ASN A 2 -24.48 -26.20 31.32
N SER A 3 -23.41 -25.91 30.58
CA SER A 3 -22.92 -24.56 30.36
C SER A 3 -23.77 -23.90 29.27
N THR A 4 -24.80 -23.15 29.65
CA THR A 4 -25.55 -22.31 28.70
C THR A 4 -24.60 -21.24 28.11
N PRO A 5 -24.61 -21.00 26.79
CA PRO A 5 -23.86 -19.90 26.20
C PRO A 5 -24.42 -18.59 26.73
N HIS A 6 -23.62 -17.82 27.48
CA HIS A 6 -24.00 -16.47 27.88
C HIS A 6 -23.57 -15.51 26.78
N GLU A 7 -24.54 -14.85 26.16
CA GLU A 7 -24.26 -13.82 25.16
C GLU A 7 -23.52 -12.65 25.84
N PRO A 8 -22.42 -12.13 25.28
CA PRO A 8 -21.61 -11.13 25.97
C PRO A 8 -22.38 -9.82 26.10
N VAL A 9 -22.29 -9.18 27.27
CA VAL A 9 -22.87 -7.85 27.51
C VAL A 9 -21.80 -6.79 27.29
N VAL A 10 -22.09 -5.81 26.44
CA VAL A 10 -21.19 -4.70 26.09
C VAL A 10 -21.78 -3.35 26.47
N LYS A 11 -20.94 -2.34 26.70
CA LYS A 11 -21.38 -0.96 26.95
C LYS A 11 -21.40 -0.16 25.66
N CYS A 12 -22.49 0.55 25.41
CA CYS A 12 -22.58 1.54 24.34
C CYS A 12 -21.53 2.64 24.57
N PRO A 13 -20.62 2.91 23.64
CA PRO A 13 -19.56 3.89 23.82
C PRO A 13 -20.07 5.34 23.87
N THR A 14 -21.26 5.61 23.31
CA THR A 14 -21.86 6.95 23.27
C THR A 14 -22.58 7.33 24.57
N CYS A 15 -23.33 6.40 25.17
CA CYS A 15 -24.22 6.69 26.30
C CYS A 15 -24.04 5.75 27.50
N SER A 16 -23.09 4.82 27.44
CA SER A 16 -22.76 3.84 28.48
C SER A 16 -23.85 2.82 28.84
N ARG A 17 -24.97 2.76 28.10
CA ARG A 17 -26.01 1.73 28.28
C ARG A 17 -25.44 0.34 28.02
N ARG A 18 -25.73 -0.62 28.91
CA ARG A 18 -25.38 -2.03 28.70
C ARG A 18 -26.37 -2.69 27.75
N ILE A 19 -25.86 -3.39 26.73
CA ILE A 19 -26.66 -4.15 25.77
C ILE A 19 -26.08 -5.56 25.64
N GLU A 20 -26.95 -6.52 25.37
CA GLU A 20 -26.54 -7.88 25.01
C GLU A 20 -26.03 -7.89 23.57
N TRP A 21 -25.07 -8.78 23.28
CA TRP A 21 -24.60 -8.99 21.92
C TRP A 21 -25.60 -9.79 21.08
N SER A 22 -26.88 -9.42 21.04
CA SER A 22 -27.98 -10.16 20.39
C SER A 22 -28.65 -9.43 19.23
N GLU A 23 -29.34 -10.17 18.34
CA GLU A 23 -30.03 -9.60 17.16
C GLU A 23 -31.03 -8.48 17.49
N ALA A 24 -31.53 -8.43 18.73
CA ALA A 24 -32.35 -7.34 19.22
C ALA A 24 -31.66 -5.97 19.17
N PHE A 25 -30.32 -5.92 19.12
CA PHE A 25 -29.52 -4.71 18.99
C PHE A 25 -28.72 -4.72 17.68
N PRO A 26 -29.34 -4.47 16.52
CA PRO A 26 -28.64 -4.57 15.22
C PRO A 26 -27.49 -3.57 15.07
N GLN A 27 -27.50 -2.49 15.86
CA GLN A 27 -26.49 -1.43 15.84
C GLN A 27 -25.34 -1.66 16.84
N ARG A 28 -25.18 -2.87 17.41
CA ARG A 28 -24.06 -3.24 18.29
C ARG A 28 -22.71 -2.75 17.72
N PRO A 29 -21.83 -2.14 18.54
CA PRO A 29 -21.88 -2.03 20.00
C PRO A 29 -22.76 -0.88 20.53
N PHE A 30 -23.48 -0.15 19.66
CA PHE A 30 -24.35 0.96 20.05
C PHE A 30 -25.76 0.48 20.42
N CYS A 31 -26.39 1.14 21.39
CA CYS A 31 -27.74 0.75 21.84
C CYS A 31 -28.87 1.18 20.88
N SER A 32 -28.58 2.02 19.89
CA SER A 32 -29.54 2.53 18.91
C SER A 32 -28.82 3.17 17.72
N GLU A 33 -29.53 3.36 16.61
CA GLU A 33 -29.02 4.09 15.44
C GLU A 33 -28.59 5.51 15.79
N ARG A 34 -29.36 6.21 16.63
CA ARG A 34 -28.99 7.53 17.16
C ARG A 34 -27.59 7.56 17.77
N CYS A 35 -27.23 6.57 18.59
CA CYS A 35 -25.91 6.55 19.23
C CYS A 35 -24.79 6.30 18.21
N ARG A 36 -25.03 5.44 17.21
CA ARG A 36 -24.10 5.21 16.10
C ARG A 36 -23.83 6.51 15.32
N LEU A 37 -24.88 7.27 15.01
CA LEU A 37 -24.75 8.52 14.25
C LEU A 37 -24.06 9.63 15.07
N ILE A 38 -24.30 9.73 16.37
CA ILE A 38 -23.59 10.67 17.24
C ILE A 38 -22.10 10.35 17.27
N ASP A 39 -21.73 9.07 17.41
CA ASP A 39 -20.32 8.67 17.41
C ASP A 39 -19.63 9.04 16.09
N LEU A 40 -20.28 8.73 14.96
CA LEU A 40 -19.78 9.12 13.63
C LEU A 40 -19.65 10.65 13.48
N GLY A 41 -20.60 11.42 14.01
CA GLY A 41 -20.53 12.88 14.04
C GLY A 41 -19.31 13.39 14.80
N ALA A 42 -19.04 12.84 15.99
CA ALA A 42 -17.90 13.24 16.81
C ALA A 42 -16.55 12.98 16.12
N TRP A 43 -16.43 11.92 15.31
CA TRP A 43 -15.25 11.68 14.47
C TRP A 43 -15.12 12.69 13.33
N PHE A 44 -16.23 13.00 12.65
CA PHE A 44 -16.23 13.98 11.56
C PHE A 44 -15.93 15.40 12.07
N SER A 45 -16.38 15.73 13.27
CA SER A 45 -16.13 17.01 13.95
C SER A 45 -14.78 17.04 14.68
N GLU A 46 -13.95 16.00 14.58
CA GLU A 46 -12.61 15.92 15.17
C GLU A 46 -12.59 16.01 16.72
N GLU A 47 -13.76 15.86 17.36
CA GLU A 47 -13.93 15.71 18.81
C GLU A 47 -13.35 14.38 19.31
N ARG A 48 -13.33 13.38 18.42
CA ARG A 48 -12.65 12.09 18.59
C ARG A 48 -11.41 12.07 17.70
N ASN A 49 -10.23 12.09 18.32
CA ASN A 49 -8.96 11.97 17.62
C ASN A 49 -8.08 10.90 18.26
N ILE A 50 -7.19 10.33 17.46
CA ILE A 50 -6.12 9.45 17.93
C ILE A 50 -4.89 10.34 18.05
N PRO A 51 -4.31 10.52 19.24
CA PRO A 51 -3.12 11.33 19.40
C PRO A 51 -1.97 10.73 18.59
N GLY A 52 -1.30 11.56 17.81
CA GLY A 52 -0.07 11.17 17.12
C GLY A 52 1.04 10.90 18.14
N THR A 53 1.80 9.83 17.93
CA THR A 53 3.15 9.71 18.49
C THR A 53 4.11 10.38 17.52
N GLU A 54 5.24 10.90 18.00
CA GLU A 54 6.33 11.36 17.14
C GLU A 54 6.57 10.35 16.00
N PRO A 55 6.77 10.81 14.75
CA PRO A 55 7.03 9.92 13.63
C PRO A 55 8.17 8.99 14.01
N GLN A 56 7.87 7.70 14.12
CA GLN A 56 8.93 6.72 14.23
C GLN A 56 9.71 6.84 12.93
N GLU A 57 11.02 7.07 13.03
CA GLU A 57 11.90 7.00 11.86
C GLU A 57 11.80 5.56 11.33
N VAL A 58 10.86 5.35 10.40
CA VAL A 58 10.79 4.13 9.64
C VAL A 58 12.13 4.03 8.95
N ASP A 59 12.92 3.03 9.34
CA ASP A 59 14.23 2.81 8.75
C ASP A 59 14.02 2.56 7.26
N ARG A 60 14.19 3.62 6.45
CA ARG A 60 14.05 3.60 4.98
C ARG A 60 14.94 2.52 4.36
N ARG A 61 15.98 2.08 5.08
CA ARG A 61 16.88 0.98 4.68
C ARG A 61 16.20 -0.39 4.75
N ALA A 62 15.24 -0.58 5.65
CA ALA A 62 14.40 -1.77 5.72
C ALA A 62 13.40 -1.84 4.54
N GLU A 63 12.88 -0.68 4.10
CA GLU A 63 12.00 -0.59 2.93
C GLU A 63 12.76 -0.80 1.59
N ASP A 64 13.97 -0.25 1.45
CA ASP A 64 14.89 -0.53 0.32
C ASP A 64 15.26 -2.02 0.25
N ARG A 65 15.42 -2.68 1.41
CA ARG A 65 15.68 -4.12 1.48
C ARG A 65 14.49 -4.96 1.02
N MET A 66 13.25 -4.51 1.25
CA MET A 66 12.04 -5.24 0.83
C MET A 66 11.75 -5.06 -0.66
N THR A 67 12.03 -3.89 -1.22
CA THR A 67 11.79 -3.58 -2.64
C THR A 67 12.90 -4.07 -3.58
N ARG A 68 14.15 -4.17 -3.12
CA ARG A 68 15.26 -4.75 -3.90
C ARG A 68 15.28 -6.28 -3.99
N GLY A 69 14.40 -6.97 -3.27
CA GLY A 69 14.29 -8.43 -3.32
C GLY A 69 13.62 -8.97 -4.59
N LEU A 70 12.93 -8.14 -5.36
CA LEU A 70 12.45 -8.47 -6.70
C LEU A 70 13.57 -8.19 -7.70
N ALA A 71 14.65 -8.96 -7.62
CA ALA A 71 15.46 -9.20 -8.80
C ALA A 71 14.49 -9.68 -9.89
N GLN A 72 14.30 -8.85 -10.91
CA GLN A 72 13.49 -9.18 -12.09
C GLN A 72 13.78 -10.62 -12.49
N PRO A 73 12.77 -11.47 -12.77
CA PRO A 73 13.06 -12.79 -13.29
C PRO A 73 13.97 -12.58 -14.50
N ARG A 74 15.18 -13.15 -14.46
CA ARG A 74 16.09 -13.16 -15.61
C ARG A 74 15.40 -13.95 -16.73
N VAL A 75 14.50 -13.30 -17.44
CA VAL A 75 13.90 -13.80 -18.66
C VAL A 75 15.06 -13.92 -19.64
N ARG A 76 15.44 -15.16 -19.97
CA ARG A 76 16.42 -15.41 -21.02
C ARG A 76 15.82 -14.79 -22.29
N PRO A 77 16.51 -13.85 -22.96
CA PRO A 77 15.98 -13.28 -24.19
C PRO A 77 15.83 -14.43 -25.20
N LEU A 78 14.61 -14.60 -25.72
CA LEU A 78 14.36 -15.49 -26.85
C LEU A 78 15.09 -14.87 -28.04
N THR A 79 16.27 -15.41 -28.36
CA THR A 79 16.96 -15.09 -29.61
C THR A 79 16.07 -15.49 -30.77
N VAL A 80 15.59 -14.52 -31.53
CA VAL A 80 14.86 -14.77 -32.79
C VAL A 80 15.90 -15.13 -33.86
N PRO A 81 15.85 -16.33 -34.47
CA PRO A 81 16.77 -16.65 -35.55
C PRO A 81 16.27 -15.99 -36.84
N GLY A 82 17.08 -15.09 -37.39
CA GLY A 82 16.99 -14.70 -38.80
C GLY A 82 16.22 -13.41 -39.09
N SER A 83 16.95 -12.29 -39.17
CA SER A 83 16.74 -11.36 -40.26
C SER A 83 18.11 -11.05 -40.88
N ALA A 84 18.27 -11.47 -42.12
CA ALA A 84 19.52 -11.42 -42.87
C ALA A 84 20.11 -10.00 -42.93
N SER A 85 21.41 -9.91 -42.67
CA SER A 85 22.24 -8.74 -42.88
C SER A 85 22.53 -8.57 -44.37
N ALA A 86 21.97 -7.54 -45.00
CA ALA A 86 22.46 -7.04 -46.28
C ALA A 86 23.52 -5.97 -46.03
N ARG A 87 24.76 -6.30 -46.35
CA ARG A 87 25.94 -5.43 -46.19
C ARG A 87 25.95 -4.37 -47.29
N GLY A 88 25.81 -3.10 -46.92
CA GLY A 88 26.17 -1.97 -47.77
C GLY A 88 27.66 -1.65 -47.64
N ARG A 89 28.43 -1.80 -48.72
CA ARG A 89 29.87 -1.56 -48.78
C ARG A 89 30.16 -0.05 -48.83
N SER A 90 30.73 0.50 -47.77
CA SER A 90 31.22 1.90 -47.75
C SER A 90 32.64 1.96 -48.33
N VAL A 91 32.81 2.63 -49.47
CA VAL A 91 34.13 2.91 -50.05
C VAL A 91 34.61 4.26 -49.51
N ARG A 92 35.74 4.25 -48.79
CA ARG A 92 36.36 5.43 -48.18
C ARG A 92 37.31 6.05 -49.19
N ALA A 93 37.12 7.32 -49.54
CA ALA A 93 38.10 8.10 -50.31
C ALA A 93 39.15 8.72 -49.36
N PRO A 94 40.44 8.75 -49.73
CA PRO A 94 41.51 9.30 -48.91
C PRO A 94 41.57 10.84 -48.98
N HIS A 95 41.76 11.49 -47.83
CA HIS A 95 42.08 12.92 -47.72
C HIS A 95 43.60 13.15 -47.79
N PRO A 96 44.13 13.96 -48.73
CA PRO A 96 45.51 14.41 -48.66
C PRO A 96 45.71 15.62 -47.75
N ARG A 97 46.60 15.38 -46.79
CA ARG A 97 47.40 16.24 -45.88
C ARG A 97 47.40 17.75 -46.15
N SER A 98 46.98 18.51 -45.13
CA SER A 98 47.27 19.94 -45.00
C SER A 98 48.75 20.14 -44.67
N HIS A 99 49.44 20.91 -45.53
CA HIS A 99 50.79 21.40 -45.29
C HIS A 99 50.75 22.53 -44.25
N ARG A 100 51.68 22.46 -43.29
CA ARG A 100 52.03 23.49 -42.31
C ARG A 100 53.29 24.21 -42.81
N SER A 101 53.23 25.54 -42.92
CA SER A 101 54.37 26.48 -42.98
C SER A 101 53.84 27.82 -42.46
N SER A 102 54.27 28.22 -41.26
CA SER A 102 55.32 29.22 -40.94
C SER A 102 54.74 30.62 -40.76
#